data_AF-A0AAE6G7V0-F1
#
_entry.id   AF-A0AAE6G7V0-F1
#
_cell.length_a   1.000
_cell.length_b   1.000
_cell.length_c   1.000
_cell.angle_alpha   90.00
_cell.angle_beta   90.00
_cell.angle_gamma   90.00
#
_symmetry.space_group_name_H-M   'P 1'
#
loop_
_entity.id
_entity.type
_entity.pdbx_description
1 polymer ?
#
loop_
_entity_poly.entity_id
_entity_poly.type
_entity_poly.pdbx_seq_one_letter_code
_entity_poly.pdbx_strand_id
1 'polypeptide(L)'
;MSLRDKLLNKVPTIDAAVERDAPELPAVLPPDAPTPTPVQTAPEVAQATEQPAPKRRGRPRKAAEPEQPKGEMRVLFVDCIPTTFDGPKPESLTSYVDTMHRKVAEAGGVDDVRFAGSDSALGFGKWRGALAMAARAELPPPGAYFALGVAQSELMQVIVEALEANFDMVVRSFR
;
A
#
# COMPACT_ATOMS: atom_id res chain seq x y z
N MET A 1 49.12 -18.69 -30.44
CA MET A 1 49.31 -17.30 -29.95
C MET A 1 47.94 -16.66 -29.90
N SER A 2 47.54 -16.20 -28.70
CA SER A 2 46.15 -15.95 -28.29
C SER A 2 45.70 -14.52 -28.62
N LEU A 3 44.45 -14.33 -29.02
CA LEU A 3 43.78 -13.05 -29.35
C LEU A 3 43.57 -12.11 -28.13
N ARG A 4 44.18 -12.42 -26.98
CA ARG A 4 43.97 -11.70 -25.70
C ARG A 4 44.92 -10.52 -25.47
N ASP A 5 45.90 -10.29 -26.33
CA ASP A 5 46.95 -9.28 -26.12
C ASP A 5 46.69 -7.91 -26.81
N LYS A 6 45.45 -7.60 -27.22
CA LYS A 6 45.16 -6.37 -27.99
C LYS A 6 44.17 -5.37 -27.36
N LEU A 7 43.78 -5.53 -26.09
CA LEU A 7 42.74 -4.69 -25.46
C LEU A 7 43.15 -3.99 -24.17
N LEU A 8 44.44 -3.74 -23.95
CA LEU A 8 44.92 -2.97 -22.79
C LEU A 8 45.84 -1.85 -23.27
N ASN A 9 45.25 -0.77 -23.79
CA ASN A 9 45.89 0.54 -23.88
C ASN A 9 44.87 1.63 -24.24
N LYS A 10 44.25 2.23 -23.22
CA LYS A 10 43.96 3.67 -23.08
C LYS A 10 43.05 3.91 -21.87
N VAL A 11 43.65 4.37 -20.79
CA VAL A 11 42.96 5.12 -19.73
C VAL A 11 43.37 6.58 -19.91
N PRO A 12 42.45 7.53 -20.10
CA PRO A 12 42.74 8.92 -19.85
C PRO A 12 42.49 9.23 -18.37
N THR A 13 43.57 9.67 -17.73
CA THR A 13 43.65 10.46 -16.52
C THR A 13 42.55 11.52 -16.44
N ILE A 14 41.80 11.53 -15.33
CA ILE A 14 41.00 12.69 -14.88
C ILE A 14 41.73 13.30 -13.69
N ASP A 15 42.39 14.42 -13.98
CA ASP A 15 43.02 15.31 -13.02
C ASP A 15 41.99 16.17 -12.28
N ALA A 16 42.42 16.61 -11.10
CA ALA A 16 42.11 17.88 -10.43
C ALA A 16 40.77 18.02 -9.69
N ALA A 17 40.92 17.87 -8.38
CA ALA A 17 40.31 18.68 -7.33
C ALA A 17 39.90 20.11 -7.76
N VAL A 18 38.69 20.52 -7.39
CA VAL A 18 38.41 21.90 -6.98
C VAL A 18 37.60 21.88 -5.69
N GLU A 19 38.18 22.63 -4.76
CA GLU A 19 37.85 22.89 -3.39
C GLU A 19 36.66 23.85 -3.25
N ARG A 20 36.07 23.81 -2.05
CA ARG A 20 34.97 24.60 -1.51
C ARG A 20 34.98 26.09 -1.87
N ASP A 21 33.81 26.64 -2.20
CA ASP A 21 33.33 27.87 -1.55
C ASP A 21 31.81 28.02 -1.73
N ALA A 22 31.05 27.89 -0.65
CA ALA A 22 29.61 28.17 -0.63
C ALA A 22 29.38 29.25 0.43
N PRO A 23 29.00 30.48 0.06
CA PRO A 23 28.66 31.49 1.05
C PRO A 23 27.35 31.11 1.74
N GLU A 24 27.43 30.84 3.05
CA GLU A 24 26.27 30.76 3.94
C GLU A 24 25.51 32.08 3.92
N LEU A 25 24.34 32.09 3.28
CA LEU A 25 23.37 33.15 3.44
C LEU A 25 22.67 32.96 4.80
N PRO A 26 22.63 33.97 5.69
CA PRO A 26 21.85 33.86 6.91
C PRO A 26 20.37 33.77 6.52
N ALA A 27 19.73 32.67 6.90
CA ALA A 27 18.29 32.48 6.79
C ALA A 27 17.59 33.46 7.75
N VAL A 28 17.34 34.68 7.28
CA VAL A 28 16.47 35.64 7.95
C VAL A 28 15.03 35.19 7.72
N LEU A 29 14.44 34.60 8.75
CA LEU A 29 13.01 34.27 8.80
C LEU A 29 12.19 35.57 8.79
N PRO A 30 11.16 35.70 7.92
CA PRO A 30 10.19 36.79 8.05
C PRO A 30 9.35 36.57 9.33
N PRO A 31 9.27 37.55 10.24
CA PRO A 31 8.41 37.45 11.41
C PRO A 31 7.01 37.93 11.02
N ASP A 32 6.15 37.03 10.52
CA ASP A 32 4.71 37.30 10.50
C ASP A 32 3.92 36.00 10.35
N ALA A 33 3.68 35.35 11.48
CA ALA A 33 2.59 34.41 11.63
C ALA A 33 1.55 35.07 12.55
N PRO A 34 0.32 35.34 12.09
CA PRO A 34 -0.72 35.90 12.95
C PRO A 34 -1.08 34.91 14.05
N THR A 35 -1.03 35.40 15.28
CA THR A 35 -1.34 34.69 16.53
C THR A 35 -2.80 34.23 16.55
N PRO A 36 -3.12 32.97 16.88
CA PRO A 36 -4.50 32.55 17.10
C PRO A 36 -5.03 33.11 18.44
N THR A 37 -6.14 33.84 18.39
CA THR A 37 -6.87 34.32 19.57
C THR A 37 -7.54 33.17 20.34
N PRO A 38 -7.59 33.22 21.68
CA PRO A 38 -8.12 32.16 22.51
C PRO A 38 -9.65 32.20 22.70
N VAL A 39 -10.25 31.00 22.66
CA VAL A 39 -11.47 30.45 23.29
C VAL A 39 -12.54 31.42 23.81
N GLN A 40 -13.80 31.22 23.38
CA GLN A 40 -14.96 31.52 24.20
C GLN A 40 -15.90 30.32 24.35
N THR A 41 -16.26 30.13 25.62
CA THR A 41 -17.06 29.12 26.30
C THR A 41 -18.55 29.13 25.94
N ALA A 42 -19.17 27.96 26.07
CA ALA A 42 -20.62 27.76 26.09
C ALA A 42 -21.32 28.54 27.23
N PRO A 43 -22.65 28.72 27.11
CA PRO A 43 -23.53 28.69 28.28
C PRO A 43 -24.52 27.51 28.24
N GLU A 44 -24.61 26.90 29.42
CA GLU A 44 -25.54 25.88 29.89
C GLU A 44 -26.84 26.52 30.44
N VAL A 45 -27.83 25.65 30.74
CA VAL A 45 -29.01 25.81 31.64
C VAL A 45 -30.25 26.42 30.94
N ALA A 46 -31.47 25.85 30.96
CA ALA A 46 -32.14 25.04 31.97
C ALA A 46 -33.36 24.26 31.40
N GLN A 47 -33.60 23.07 31.98
CA GLN A 47 -34.87 22.55 32.56
C GLN A 47 -36.15 22.49 31.70
N ALA A 48 -37.11 21.60 31.89
CA ALA A 48 -37.29 20.33 32.58
C ALA A 48 -38.77 19.99 32.30
N THR A 49 -39.11 18.77 31.91
CA THR A 49 -40.45 18.16 32.06
C THR A 49 -40.31 16.70 31.65
N GLU A 50 -40.03 15.84 32.61
CA GLU A 50 -40.99 14.93 33.26
C GLU A 50 -41.19 13.63 32.48
N GLN A 51 -40.54 12.58 32.99
CA GLN A 51 -40.87 11.17 32.72
C GLN A 51 -42.24 10.83 33.31
N PRO A 52 -42.91 9.78 32.79
CA PRO A 52 -42.80 8.52 33.51
C PRO A 52 -42.65 7.29 32.58
N ALA A 53 -41.66 6.45 32.86
CA ALA A 53 -41.64 5.02 32.49
C ALA A 53 -42.27 4.20 33.66
N PRO A 54 -42.47 2.86 33.60
CA PRO A 54 -42.19 1.89 32.53
C PRO A 54 -43.32 0.85 32.28
N LYS A 55 -43.38 0.23 31.10
CA LYS A 55 -44.07 -1.07 30.92
C LYS A 55 -43.10 -2.14 30.42
N ARG A 56 -42.83 -3.10 31.31
CA ARG A 56 -42.08 -4.34 31.08
C ARG A 56 -42.90 -5.27 30.18
N ARG A 57 -42.30 -5.80 29.12
CA ARG A 57 -42.16 -7.24 28.79
C ARG A 57 -41.90 -7.43 27.30
N GLY A 58 -40.76 -8.06 27.02
CA GLY A 58 -40.40 -8.54 25.69
C GLY A 58 -38.89 -8.68 25.62
N ARG A 59 -38.34 -9.78 26.13
CA ARG A 59 -36.94 -10.18 25.92
C ARG A 59 -36.70 -10.19 24.41
N PRO A 60 -35.85 -9.33 23.82
CA PRO A 60 -35.44 -9.56 22.46
C PRO A 60 -34.65 -10.87 22.48
N ARG A 61 -35.12 -11.85 21.71
CA ARG A 61 -34.34 -13.05 21.43
C ARG A 61 -32.99 -12.57 20.88
N LYS A 62 -31.90 -13.08 21.45
CA LYS A 62 -30.55 -12.95 20.92
C LYS A 62 -30.66 -13.31 19.43
N ALA A 63 -30.54 -12.30 18.57
CA ALA A 63 -30.45 -12.52 17.13
C ALA A 63 -29.31 -13.52 16.92
N ALA A 64 -29.60 -14.58 16.18
CA ALA A 64 -28.55 -15.43 15.65
C ALA A 64 -27.54 -14.50 14.97
N GLU A 65 -26.28 -14.68 15.32
CA GLU A 65 -25.14 -14.12 14.60
C GLU A 65 -25.41 -14.32 13.11
N PRO A 66 -25.40 -13.25 12.29
CA PRO A 66 -25.69 -13.41 10.88
C PRO A 66 -24.62 -14.32 10.32
N GLU A 67 -25.02 -15.50 9.82
CA GLU A 67 -24.22 -16.26 8.89
C GLU A 67 -23.90 -15.30 7.73
N GLN A 68 -22.70 -14.72 7.75
CA GLN A 68 -22.23 -13.91 6.65
C GLN A 68 -22.34 -14.76 5.38
N PRO A 69 -22.86 -14.18 4.28
CA PRO A 69 -22.92 -14.92 3.02
C PRO A 69 -21.50 -15.36 2.66
N LYS A 70 -21.25 -16.68 2.73
CA LYS A 70 -19.97 -17.34 2.42
C LYS A 70 -19.45 -17.09 0.99
N GLY A 71 -20.16 -16.30 0.19
CA GLY A 71 -19.83 -15.98 -1.20
C GLY A 71 -19.09 -14.66 -1.43
N GLU A 72 -18.92 -13.82 -0.41
CA GLU A 72 -18.39 -12.45 -0.62
C GLU A 72 -17.08 -12.15 0.12
N MET A 73 -16.62 -13.05 0.99
CA MET A 73 -15.47 -12.82 1.84
C MET A 73 -14.14 -13.00 1.08
N ARG A 74 -13.21 -12.08 1.30
CA ARG A 74 -11.82 -12.14 0.82
C ARG A 74 -10.89 -12.47 1.97
N VAL A 75 -10.10 -13.53 1.80
CA VAL A 75 -9.08 -13.97 2.77
C VAL A 75 -7.71 -13.97 2.13
N LEU A 76 -6.72 -13.35 2.78
CA LEU A 76 -5.34 -13.30 2.32
C LEU A 76 -4.39 -13.96 3.32
N PHE A 77 -3.64 -14.95 2.85
CA PHE A 77 -2.56 -15.60 3.58
C PHE A 77 -1.22 -15.09 3.03
N VAL A 78 -0.45 -14.39 3.86
CA VAL A 78 0.83 -13.77 3.50
C VAL A 78 1.99 -14.54 4.10
N ASP A 79 2.87 -15.05 3.24
CA ASP A 79 4.04 -15.87 3.60
C ASP A 79 3.69 -17.05 4.55
N CYS A 80 2.48 -17.58 4.47
CA CYS A 80 2.04 -18.73 5.26
C CYS A 80 1.11 -19.64 4.46
N ILE A 81 1.10 -20.92 4.84
CA ILE A 81 0.20 -21.94 4.29
C ILE A 81 -0.54 -22.58 5.48
N PRO A 82 -1.86 -22.37 5.63
CA PRO A 82 -2.63 -22.94 6.72
C PRO A 82 -2.70 -24.46 6.56
N THR A 83 -2.55 -25.18 7.67
CA THR A 83 -2.71 -26.65 7.69
C THR A 83 -4.18 -27.07 7.62
N THR A 84 -5.07 -26.24 8.16
CA THR A 84 -6.53 -26.42 8.10
C THR A 84 -7.20 -25.09 7.78
N PHE A 85 -8.13 -25.09 6.82
CA PHE A 85 -8.94 -23.93 6.45
C PHE A 85 -10.32 -24.40 6.00
N ASP A 86 -11.38 -23.97 6.69
CA ASP A 86 -12.77 -24.37 6.44
C ASP A 86 -13.44 -23.58 5.30
N GLY A 87 -12.64 -22.89 4.47
CA GLY A 87 -13.10 -22.10 3.34
C GLY A 87 -12.75 -22.71 1.98
N PRO A 88 -13.00 -21.98 0.88
CA PRO A 88 -12.58 -22.40 -0.45
C PRO A 88 -11.06 -22.59 -0.50
N LYS A 89 -10.59 -23.54 -1.32
CA LYS A 89 -9.16 -23.78 -1.49
C LYS A 89 -8.47 -22.46 -1.89
N PRO A 90 -7.46 -21.98 -1.14
CA PRO A 90 -6.87 -20.71 -1.49
C PRO A 90 -6.04 -20.82 -2.78
N GLU A 91 -6.16 -19.79 -3.62
CA GLU A 91 -5.48 -19.70 -4.92
C GLU A 91 -4.23 -18.84 -4.83
N SER A 92 -3.26 -19.03 -5.73
CA SER A 92 -2.08 -18.15 -5.75
C SER A 92 -2.46 -16.75 -6.26
N LEU A 93 -2.02 -15.71 -5.57
CA LEU A 93 -2.19 -14.32 -6.00
C LEU A 93 -1.29 -13.95 -7.19
N THR A 94 -0.31 -14.78 -7.55
CA THR A 94 0.68 -14.49 -8.61
C THR A 94 0.04 -14.11 -9.94
N SER A 95 -0.97 -14.84 -10.41
CA SER A 95 -1.60 -14.55 -11.70
C SER A 95 -2.31 -13.19 -11.72
N TYR A 96 -2.90 -12.79 -10.59
CA TYR A 96 -3.47 -11.46 -10.43
C TYR A 96 -2.38 -10.38 -10.46
N VAL A 97 -1.26 -10.59 -9.75
CA VAL A 97 -0.10 -9.68 -9.77
C VAL A 97 0.42 -9.48 -11.19
N ASP A 98 0.62 -10.56 -11.95
CA ASP A 98 1.10 -10.52 -13.33
C ASP A 98 0.13 -9.75 -14.24
N THR A 99 -1.18 -9.96 -14.03
CA THR A 99 -2.23 -9.24 -14.77
C THR A 99 -2.18 -7.73 -14.48
N MET A 100 -2.06 -7.35 -13.21
CA MET A 100 -1.99 -5.93 -12.82
C MET A 100 -0.69 -5.27 -13.26
N HIS A 101 0.43 -5.97 -13.15
CA HIS A 101 1.73 -5.53 -13.68
C HIS A 101 1.63 -5.22 -15.17
N ARG A 102 1.11 -6.18 -15.95
CA ARG A 102 0.96 -6.03 -17.39
C ARG A 102 0.05 -4.87 -17.77
N LYS A 103 -1.10 -4.72 -17.12
CA LYS A 103 -2.01 -3.60 -17.35
C LYS A 103 -1.34 -2.24 -17.14
N VAL A 104 -0.57 -2.11 -16.05
CA VAL A 104 0.14 -0.86 -15.74
C VAL A 104 1.29 -0.63 -16.72
N ALA A 105 2.02 -1.68 -17.09
CA ALA A 105 3.09 -1.62 -18.10
C ALA A 105 2.56 -1.15 -19.45
N GLU A 106 1.48 -1.77 -19.94
CA GLU A 106 0.79 -1.40 -21.17
C GLU A 106 0.29 0.06 -21.13
N ALA A 107 -0.34 0.48 -20.04
CA ALA A 107 -0.80 1.85 -19.86
C ALA A 107 0.35 2.88 -19.82
N GLY A 108 1.51 2.49 -19.31
CA GLY A 108 2.71 3.32 -19.25
C GLY A 108 3.58 3.27 -20.52
N GLY A 109 3.22 2.44 -21.51
CA GLY A 109 4.00 2.25 -22.73
C GLY A 109 5.38 1.64 -22.50
N VAL A 110 5.52 0.75 -21.51
CA VAL A 110 6.77 0.07 -21.16
C VAL A 110 6.57 -1.44 -21.13
N ASP A 111 7.61 -2.22 -21.44
CA ASP A 111 7.52 -3.69 -21.37
C ASP A 111 7.44 -4.20 -19.92
N ASP A 112 8.17 -3.55 -19.02
CA ASP A 112 8.15 -3.84 -17.59
C ASP A 112 8.28 -2.53 -16.81
N VAL A 113 7.32 -2.30 -15.91
CA VAL A 113 7.22 -1.10 -15.08
C VAL A 113 8.47 -0.84 -14.23
N ARG A 114 9.22 -1.89 -13.88
CA ARG A 114 10.45 -1.78 -13.06
C ARG A 114 11.62 -1.18 -13.83
N PHE A 115 11.61 -1.31 -15.16
CA PHE A 115 12.63 -0.78 -16.04
C PHE A 115 12.16 0.50 -16.76
N ALA A 116 11.06 1.10 -16.31
CA ALA A 116 10.60 2.37 -16.84
C ALA A 116 11.69 3.46 -16.70
N GLY A 117 12.08 4.03 -17.84
CA GLY A 117 13.10 5.08 -17.89
C GLY A 117 12.69 6.34 -17.12
N SER A 118 13.66 7.24 -16.88
CA SER A 118 13.46 8.50 -16.15
C SER A 118 12.33 9.36 -16.71
N ASP A 119 12.17 9.31 -18.04
CA ASP A 119 11.26 10.16 -18.78
C ASP A 119 9.84 9.56 -18.89
N SER A 120 9.67 8.32 -18.41
CA SER A 120 8.37 7.65 -18.36
C SER A 120 7.53 8.17 -17.19
N ALA A 121 6.21 8.18 -17.38
CA ALA A 121 5.24 8.41 -16.30
C ALA A 121 5.40 7.41 -15.13
N LEU A 122 5.99 6.25 -15.38
CA LEU A 122 6.23 5.19 -14.40
C LEU A 122 7.66 5.18 -13.82
N GLY A 123 8.55 6.07 -14.28
CA GLY A 123 9.96 6.14 -13.87
C GLY A 123 10.16 6.49 -12.39
N PHE A 124 11.39 6.29 -11.88
CA PHE A 124 11.81 6.63 -10.51
C PHE A 124 10.87 6.11 -9.40
N GLY A 125 10.37 4.88 -9.54
CA GLY A 125 9.51 4.26 -8.54
C GLY A 125 8.04 4.71 -8.57
N LYS A 126 7.65 5.64 -9.45
CA LYS A 126 6.25 6.04 -9.65
C LYS A 126 5.37 4.85 -10.03
N TRP A 127 5.94 3.84 -10.68
CA TRP A 127 5.26 2.59 -10.99
C TRP A 127 4.65 1.91 -9.76
N ARG A 128 5.27 2.01 -8.57
CA ARG A 128 4.73 1.40 -7.33
C ARG A 128 3.39 2.01 -6.96
N GLY A 129 3.31 3.34 -7.05
CA GLY A 129 2.05 4.08 -6.82
C GLY A 129 0.99 3.74 -7.85
N ALA A 130 1.36 3.71 -9.14
CA ALA A 130 0.45 3.34 -10.22
C ALA A 130 -0.10 1.91 -10.04
N LEU A 131 0.77 0.94 -9.70
CA LEU A 131 0.39 -0.45 -9.45
C LEU A 131 -0.54 -0.59 -8.24
N ALA A 132 -0.24 0.09 -7.14
CA ALA A 132 -1.10 0.09 -5.95
C ALA A 132 -2.47 0.70 -6.25
N MET A 133 -2.54 1.80 -7.00
CA MET A 133 -3.81 2.40 -7.40
C MET A 133 -4.62 1.48 -8.30
N ALA A 134 -3.98 0.86 -9.30
CA ALA A 134 -4.63 -0.10 -10.19
C ALA A 134 -5.22 -1.27 -9.40
N ALA A 135 -4.45 -1.84 -8.45
CA ALA A 135 -4.90 -2.94 -7.60
C ALA A 135 -6.12 -2.59 -6.73
N ARG A 136 -6.16 -1.35 -6.20
CA ARG A 136 -7.31 -0.88 -5.41
C ARG A 136 -8.54 -0.58 -6.27
N ALA A 137 -8.34 -0.19 -7.52
CA ALA A 137 -9.43 0.07 -8.46
C ALA A 137 -10.09 -1.22 -8.95
N GLU A 138 -9.33 -2.30 -9.11
CA GLU A 138 -9.81 -3.58 -9.60
C GLU A 138 -9.40 -4.71 -8.66
N LEU A 139 -10.18 -4.92 -7.61
CA LEU A 139 -9.90 -5.96 -6.62
C LEU A 139 -9.97 -7.36 -7.22
N PRO A 140 -9.20 -8.33 -6.69
CA PRO A 140 -9.40 -9.72 -7.04
C PRO A 140 -10.83 -10.16 -6.68
N PRO A 141 -11.38 -11.17 -7.37
CA PRO A 141 -12.66 -11.76 -7.02
C PRO A 141 -12.74 -12.17 -5.55
N PRO A 142 -13.94 -12.27 -4.95
CA PRO A 142 -14.09 -12.86 -3.63
C PRO A 142 -13.50 -14.28 -3.59
N GLY A 143 -12.76 -14.61 -2.53
CA GLY A 143 -12.03 -15.86 -2.43
C GLY A 143 -10.90 -15.83 -1.41
N ALA A 144 -10.23 -16.97 -1.28
CA ALA A 144 -9.05 -17.10 -0.44
C ALA A 144 -7.79 -17.11 -1.32
N TYR A 145 -6.74 -16.41 -0.89
CA TYR A 145 -5.53 -16.22 -1.68
C TYR A 145 -4.25 -16.43 -0.88
N PHE A 146 -3.23 -16.97 -1.54
CA PHE A 146 -1.86 -17.07 -1.07
C PHE A 146 -0.98 -16.01 -1.73
N ALA A 147 -0.31 -15.20 -0.90
CA ALA A 147 0.80 -14.35 -1.30
C ALA A 147 2.07 -14.89 -0.65
N LEU A 148 2.79 -15.75 -1.36
CA LEU A 148 4.04 -16.36 -0.89
C LEU A 148 5.25 -15.64 -1.48
N GLY A 149 6.32 -15.54 -0.71
CA GLY A 149 7.58 -14.96 -1.16
C GLY A 149 7.50 -13.45 -1.30
N VAL A 150 6.75 -12.77 -0.42
CA VAL A 150 6.48 -11.33 -0.55
C VAL A 150 7.77 -10.51 -0.48
N ALA A 151 8.75 -10.92 0.33
CA ALA A 151 10.04 -10.22 0.40
C ALA A 151 10.92 -10.39 -0.86
N GLN A 152 10.65 -11.39 -1.68
CA GLN A 152 11.43 -11.72 -2.87
C GLN A 152 10.83 -11.09 -4.14
N SER A 153 9.65 -10.48 -4.04
CA SER A 153 8.95 -9.88 -5.18
C SER A 153 8.43 -8.50 -4.83
N GLU A 154 9.06 -7.48 -5.42
CA GLU A 154 8.63 -6.09 -5.27
C GLU A 154 7.19 -5.88 -5.76
N LEU A 155 6.79 -6.58 -6.83
CA LEU A 155 5.43 -6.51 -7.37
C LEU A 155 4.42 -7.08 -6.36
N MET A 156 4.70 -8.27 -5.82
CA MET A 156 3.84 -8.89 -4.81
C MET A 156 3.74 -8.02 -3.57
N GLN A 157 4.86 -7.46 -3.10
CA GLN A 157 4.87 -6.57 -1.94
C GLN A 157 3.96 -5.36 -2.14
N VAL A 158 4.09 -4.65 -3.26
CA VAL A 158 3.25 -3.48 -3.56
C VAL A 158 1.77 -3.87 -3.63
N ILE A 159 1.45 -5.01 -4.25
CA ILE A 159 0.06 -5.49 -4.38
C ILE A 159 -0.53 -5.86 -3.02
N VAL A 160 0.20 -6.63 -2.20
CA VAL A 160 -0.26 -7.06 -0.87
C VAL A 160 -0.50 -5.85 0.04
N GLU A 161 0.44 -4.90 0.07
CA GLU A 161 0.30 -3.65 0.84
C GLU A 161 -0.90 -2.81 0.34
N ALA A 162 -1.14 -2.81 -0.97
CA ALA A 162 -2.24 -2.05 -1.56
C ALA A 162 -3.61 -2.66 -1.22
N LEU A 163 -3.71 -3.98 -1.17
CA LEU A 163 -4.96 -4.72 -1.01
C LEU A 163 -5.31 -5.04 0.44
N GLU A 164 -4.36 -5.02 1.38
CA GLU A 164 -4.55 -5.50 2.76
C GLU A 164 -5.83 -4.97 3.44
N ALA A 165 -6.14 -3.68 3.25
CA ALA A 165 -7.33 -3.04 3.83
C ALA A 165 -8.67 -3.46 3.17
N ASN A 166 -8.62 -4.11 2.01
CA ASN A 166 -9.79 -4.56 1.25
C ASN A 166 -10.08 -6.07 1.45
N PHE A 167 -9.27 -6.75 2.25
CA PHE A 167 -9.49 -8.13 2.66
C PHE A 167 -10.17 -8.17 4.03
N ASP A 168 -11.16 -9.06 4.18
CA ASP A 168 -11.88 -9.24 5.45
C ASP A 168 -11.00 -9.90 6.51
N MET A 169 -10.09 -10.76 6.07
CA MET A 169 -9.13 -11.44 6.93
C MET A 169 -7.77 -11.51 6.26
N VAL A 170 -6.74 -11.10 7.00
CA VAL A 170 -5.34 -11.19 6.57
C VAL A 170 -4.56 -11.92 7.64
N VAL A 171 -3.92 -13.02 7.26
CA VAL A 171 -3.06 -13.82 8.12
C VAL A 171 -1.64 -13.70 7.60
N ARG A 172 -0.71 -13.25 8.44
CA ARG A 172 0.71 -13.13 8.08
C ARG A 172 1.54 -14.06 8.96
N SER A 173 2.57 -14.69 8.38
CA SER A 173 3.59 -15.34 9.21
C SER A 173 4.37 -14.30 10.00
N PHE A 174 4.69 -14.62 11.26
CA PHE A 174 5.72 -13.90 11.98
C PHE A 174 7.09 -14.19 11.35
N ARG A 175 7.93 -13.16 11.28
CA ARG A 175 9.35 -13.26 10.93
C ARG A 175 10.19 -12.99 12.15
#